data_AF-A0A0C2MH46-F1
#
_entry.id   AF-A0A0C2MH46-F1
#
_cell.length_a   1.000
_cell.length_b   1.000
_cell.length_c   1.000
_cell.angle_alpha   90.00
_cell.angle_beta   90.00
_cell.angle_gamma   90.00
#
_symmetry.space_group_name_H-M   'P 1'
#
loop_
_entity.id
_entity.type
_entity.pdbx_description
1 polymer ?
#
loop_
_entity_poly.entity_id
_entity_poly.type
_entity_poly.pdbx_seq_one_letter_code
_entity_poly.pdbx_strand_id
1 'polypeptide(L)'
;MSPICASYQKRQYFVSSLVFKENLPKRIEMKTMGSLGKLLTFLMKNPRDSGSANSIEIGRQIEELKKGSFVKISASDNLIPIFAKSSIPHMLALAESFEKQTGQTLSKHFEGYSGEYEAALKTICLSISKIRRIHLESMVLFCRVLKKEY
;
A
#
# COMPACT_ATOMS: atom_id res chain seq x y z
N MET A 1 14.03 12.28 33.38
CA MET A 1 13.11 12.74 32.31
C MET A 1 13.95 13.38 31.22
N SER A 2 14.12 12.71 30.08
CA SER A 2 15.07 13.14 29.03
C SER A 2 14.35 13.87 27.88
N PRO A 3 14.76 15.11 27.52
CA PRO A 3 14.13 15.88 26.46
C PRO A 3 14.93 15.73 25.15
N ILE A 4 14.63 14.72 24.32
CA ILE A 4 15.32 14.53 23.02
C ILE A 4 14.35 14.44 21.82
N CYS A 5 13.03 14.44 22.01
CA CYS A 5 12.09 14.19 20.90
C CYS A 5 11.60 15.42 20.09
N ALA A 6 11.98 16.65 20.41
CA ALA A 6 11.36 17.84 19.79
C ALA A 6 12.05 18.36 18.51
N SER A 7 13.21 17.82 18.11
CA SER A 7 14.10 18.51 17.16
C SER A 7 13.99 18.07 15.70
N TYR A 8 13.32 16.95 15.38
CA TYR A 8 13.38 16.36 14.03
C TYR A 8 12.26 16.79 13.08
N GLN A 9 11.24 17.55 13.52
CA GLN A 9 10.05 17.80 12.71
C GLN A 9 10.08 19.13 11.90
N LYS A 10 11.14 19.94 12.02
CA LYS A 10 11.19 21.29 11.42
C LYS A 10 12.14 21.48 10.22
N ARG A 11 12.84 20.46 9.73
CA ARG A 11 13.83 20.61 8.63
C ARG A 11 13.48 19.91 7.31
N GLN A 12 12.22 19.63 7.03
CA GLN A 12 11.84 18.91 5.79
C GLN A 12 10.75 19.58 4.93
N TYR A 13 10.51 20.88 5.10
CA TYR A 13 9.49 21.61 4.31
C TYR A 13 10.00 22.82 3.53
N PHE A 14 11.30 23.14 3.56
CA PHE A 14 11.81 24.38 2.92
C PHE A 14 12.45 24.20 1.54
N VAL A 15 12.61 22.96 1.04
CA VAL A 15 13.21 22.71 -0.27
C VAL A 15 12.16 22.07 -1.18
N SER A 16 11.20 22.83 -1.73
CA SER A 16 10.48 22.44 -2.97
C SER A 16 9.37 23.36 -3.49
N SER A 17 9.06 24.52 -2.89
CA SER A 17 7.95 25.34 -3.45
C SER A 17 8.31 26.08 -4.75
N LEU A 18 9.61 26.19 -5.09
CA LEU A 18 10.09 26.91 -6.28
C LEU A 18 10.34 26.03 -7.51
N VAL A 19 10.39 24.70 -7.38
CA VAL A 19 10.77 23.80 -8.48
C VAL A 19 9.57 23.40 -9.35
N PHE A 20 8.34 23.55 -8.84
CA PHE A 20 7.13 23.23 -9.59
C PHE A 20 6.17 24.42 -9.57
N LYS A 21 6.24 25.27 -10.61
CA LYS A 21 5.21 26.30 -10.90
C LYS A 21 3.81 25.69 -11.08
N GLU A 22 3.74 24.39 -11.35
CA GLU A 22 2.51 23.65 -11.59
C GLU A 22 2.20 22.69 -10.43
N ASN A 23 0.93 22.63 -10.05
CA ASN A 23 0.43 21.74 -9.01
C ASN A 23 0.60 20.26 -9.43
N LEU A 24 1.21 19.43 -8.57
CA LEU A 24 1.51 18.01 -8.83
C LEU A 24 0.28 17.21 -9.33
N PRO A 25 -0.91 17.32 -8.70
CA PRO A 25 -2.17 16.81 -9.21
C PRO A 25 -2.44 17.09 -10.70
N LYS A 26 -2.26 18.33 -11.16
CA LYS A 26 -2.47 18.68 -12.57
C LYS A 26 -1.51 17.93 -13.49
N ARG A 27 -0.26 17.74 -13.06
CA ARG A 27 0.74 16.98 -13.82
C ARG A 27 0.40 15.51 -13.92
N ILE A 28 -0.11 14.92 -12.83
CA ILE A 28 -0.56 13.53 -12.82
C ILE A 28 -1.76 13.38 -13.77
N GLU A 29 -2.75 14.28 -13.68
CA GLU A 29 -3.92 14.28 -14.57
C GLU A 29 -3.54 14.44 -16.05
N MET A 30 -2.55 15.28 -16.37
CA MET A 30 -2.07 15.46 -17.75
C MET A 30 -1.23 14.30 -18.28
N LYS A 31 -0.51 13.59 -17.42
CA LYS A 31 0.43 12.53 -17.82
C LYS A 31 -0.13 11.12 -17.71
N THR A 32 -1.23 10.94 -17.00
CA THR A 32 -1.80 9.62 -16.74
C THR A 32 -3.29 9.63 -17.08
N MET A 33 -3.74 8.59 -17.77
CA MET A 33 -5.14 8.42 -18.16
C MET A 33 -5.66 7.08 -17.64
N GLY A 34 -6.98 6.85 -17.75
CA GLY A 34 -7.62 5.60 -17.38
C GLY A 34 -7.47 5.26 -15.89
N SER A 35 -7.41 3.96 -15.59
CA SER A 35 -7.38 3.42 -14.22
C SER A 35 -6.14 3.82 -13.43
N LEU A 36 -4.99 3.96 -14.08
CA LEU A 36 -3.77 4.46 -13.42
C LEU A 36 -3.97 5.90 -12.93
N GLY A 37 -4.49 6.77 -13.81
CA GLY A 37 -4.77 8.17 -13.44
C GLY A 37 -5.77 8.27 -12.29
N LYS A 38 -6.81 7.44 -12.27
CA LYS A 38 -7.75 7.33 -11.15
C LYS A 38 -7.04 6.91 -9.86
N LEU A 39 -6.19 5.87 -9.90
CA LEU A 39 -5.45 5.38 -8.74
C LEU A 39 -4.53 6.46 -8.14
N LEU A 40 -3.72 7.10 -8.97
CA LEU A 40 -2.78 8.13 -8.52
C LEU A 40 -3.52 9.36 -7.98
N THR A 41 -4.59 9.78 -8.64
CA THR A 41 -5.44 10.87 -8.17
C THR A 41 -6.08 10.52 -6.83
N PHE A 42 -6.53 9.28 -6.67
CA PHE A 42 -7.12 8.80 -5.41
C PHE A 42 -6.10 8.83 -4.27
N LEU A 43 -4.88 8.33 -4.49
CA LEU A 43 -3.79 8.36 -3.50
C LEU A 43 -3.43 9.79 -3.07
N MET A 44 -3.46 10.75 -4.00
CA MET A 44 -3.14 12.15 -3.70
C MET A 44 -4.23 12.85 -2.88
N LYS A 45 -5.51 12.50 -3.13
CA LYS A 45 -6.66 13.17 -2.51
C LYS A 45 -7.08 12.51 -1.19
N ASN A 46 -6.77 11.23 -0.99
CA ASN A 46 -7.25 10.45 0.13
C ASN A 46 -6.06 9.92 0.94
N PRO A 47 -5.79 10.46 2.15
CA PRO A 47 -4.82 9.85 3.03
C PRO A 47 -5.27 8.43 3.40
N ARG A 48 -4.29 7.54 3.58
CA ARG A 48 -4.53 6.15 3.98
C ARG A 48 -5.08 6.10 5.40
N ASP A 49 -5.99 5.17 5.66
CA ASP A 49 -6.59 4.96 6.97
C ASP A 49 -5.51 4.52 7.99
N SER A 50 -5.68 4.92 9.26
CA SER A 50 -4.77 4.57 10.36
C SER A 50 -5.32 3.47 11.29
N GLY A 51 -6.44 2.85 10.92
CA GLY A 51 -7.14 1.86 11.75
C GLY A 51 -6.52 0.46 11.77
N SER A 52 -7.10 -0.43 12.58
CA SER A 52 -6.78 -1.86 12.63
C SER A 52 -7.42 -2.63 11.46
N ALA A 53 -7.07 -3.92 11.35
CA ALA A 53 -7.70 -4.81 10.39
C ALA A 53 -9.18 -5.06 10.75
N ASN A 54 -10.05 -5.09 9.74
CA ASN A 54 -11.46 -5.44 9.89
C ASN A 54 -11.71 -6.74 9.10
N SER A 55 -11.94 -7.84 9.82
CA SER A 55 -12.05 -9.18 9.23
C SER A 55 -13.26 -9.35 8.30
N ILE A 56 -14.39 -8.70 8.62
CA ILE A 56 -15.60 -8.74 7.79
C ILE A 56 -15.31 -8.09 6.44
N GLU A 57 -14.68 -6.92 6.47
CA GLU A 57 -14.33 -6.18 5.27
C GLU A 57 -13.25 -6.91 4.44
N ILE A 58 -12.27 -7.55 5.10
CA ILE A 58 -11.27 -8.41 4.42
C ILE A 58 -11.95 -9.53 3.63
N GLY A 59 -12.93 -10.22 4.23
CA GLY A 59 -13.67 -11.27 3.53
C GLY A 59 -14.34 -10.75 2.26
N ARG A 60 -15.03 -9.61 2.36
CA ARG A 60 -15.67 -8.94 1.21
C ARG A 60 -14.66 -8.55 0.13
N GLN A 61 -13.50 -8.00 0.52
CA GLN A 61 -12.45 -7.57 -0.40
C GLN A 61 -11.78 -8.74 -1.12
N ILE A 62 -11.61 -9.88 -0.46
CA ILE A 62 -11.09 -11.10 -1.10
C ILE A 62 -12.03 -11.57 -2.20
N GLU A 63 -13.34 -11.54 -1.97
CA GLU A 63 -14.31 -11.88 -3.01
C GLU A 63 -14.24 -10.90 -4.18
N GLU A 64 -14.04 -9.61 -3.92
CA GLU A 64 -13.84 -8.61 -4.99
C GLU A 64 -12.55 -8.86 -5.79
N LEU A 65 -11.46 -9.28 -5.13
CA LEU A 65 -10.21 -9.67 -5.81
C LEU A 65 -10.39 -10.93 -6.68
N LYS A 66 -11.23 -11.87 -6.25
CA LYS A 66 -11.52 -13.12 -6.98
C LYS A 66 -12.43 -12.89 -8.19
N LYS A 67 -13.28 -11.85 -8.19
CA LYS A 67 -14.20 -11.52 -9.29
C LYS A 67 -13.50 -11.06 -10.59
N GLY A 68 -12.17 -11.07 -10.65
CA GLY A 68 -11.42 -10.75 -11.86
C GLY A 68 -11.90 -11.54 -13.08
N SER A 69 -11.85 -10.90 -14.26
CA SER A 69 -12.26 -11.50 -15.52
C SER A 69 -11.48 -12.80 -15.80
N PHE A 70 -12.19 -13.84 -16.28
CA PHE A 70 -11.60 -15.10 -16.77
C PHE A 70 -10.47 -14.85 -17.78
N VAL A 71 -10.58 -13.75 -18.54
CA VAL A 71 -9.51 -13.20 -19.36
C VAL A 71 -8.88 -12.06 -18.58
N LYS A 72 -7.67 -12.26 -18.02
CA LYS A 72 -6.94 -11.29 -17.19
C LYS A 72 -6.43 -10.08 -18.00
N ILE A 73 -7.34 -9.34 -18.63
CA ILE A 73 -7.01 -8.21 -19.50
C ILE A 73 -6.65 -7.00 -18.65
N SER A 74 -7.50 -6.68 -17.67
CA SER A 74 -7.28 -5.57 -16.76
C SER A 74 -7.97 -5.82 -15.41
N ALA A 75 -7.39 -5.27 -14.34
CA ALA A 75 -7.95 -5.35 -13.01
C ALA A 75 -9.13 -4.38 -12.84
N SER A 76 -10.04 -4.68 -11.91
CA SER A 76 -11.20 -3.80 -11.64
C SER A 76 -10.77 -2.49 -10.98
N ASP A 77 -11.40 -1.38 -11.37
CA ASP A 77 -11.25 -0.07 -10.69
C ASP A 77 -11.75 -0.10 -9.24
N ASN A 78 -12.63 -1.06 -8.88
CA ASN A 78 -13.10 -1.26 -7.51
C ASN A 78 -11.97 -1.62 -6.53
N LEU A 79 -10.82 -2.05 -7.05
CA LEU A 79 -9.64 -2.34 -6.24
C LEU A 79 -8.93 -1.07 -5.75
N ILE A 80 -9.13 0.08 -6.41
CA ILE A 80 -8.48 1.35 -6.04
C ILE A 80 -8.70 1.69 -4.56
N PRO A 81 -9.94 1.80 -4.03
CA PRO A 81 -10.13 2.14 -2.63
C PRO A 81 -9.53 1.11 -1.67
N ILE A 82 -9.48 -0.18 -2.05
CA ILE A 82 -8.86 -1.23 -1.24
C ILE A 82 -7.35 -0.97 -1.10
N PHE A 83 -6.64 -0.83 -2.23
CA PHE A 83 -5.18 -0.67 -2.20
C PHE A 83 -4.71 0.74 -1.82
N ALA A 84 -5.50 1.76 -2.10
CA ALA A 84 -5.11 3.15 -1.86
C ALA A 84 -5.52 3.65 -0.47
N LYS A 85 -6.68 3.23 0.06
CA LYS A 85 -7.24 3.77 1.30
C LYS A 85 -6.99 2.90 2.52
N SER A 86 -7.04 1.57 2.40
CA SER A 86 -6.98 0.69 3.56
C SER A 86 -5.69 0.85 4.36
N SER A 87 -5.78 0.74 5.68
CA SER A 87 -4.62 0.88 6.57
C SER A 87 -3.54 -0.17 6.30
N ILE A 88 -2.30 0.10 6.72
CA ILE A 88 -1.20 -0.86 6.57
C ILE A 88 -1.51 -2.18 7.31
N PRO A 89 -1.96 -2.19 8.58
CA PRO A 89 -2.37 -3.43 9.26
C PRO A 89 -3.48 -4.18 8.52
N HIS A 90 -4.47 -3.46 7.99
CA HIS A 90 -5.56 -4.06 7.22
C HIS A 90 -5.04 -4.72 5.94
N MET A 91 -4.16 -4.06 5.18
CA MET A 91 -3.57 -4.62 3.96
C MET A 91 -2.69 -5.84 4.23
N LEU A 92 -1.99 -5.88 5.37
CA LEU A 92 -1.21 -7.05 5.77
C LEU A 92 -2.12 -8.25 6.06
N ALA A 93 -3.19 -8.02 6.83
CA ALA A 93 -4.17 -9.05 7.15
C ALA A 93 -4.94 -9.54 5.92
N LEU A 94 -5.26 -8.63 4.98
CA LEU A 94 -5.84 -8.96 3.68
C LEU A 94 -4.91 -9.86 2.86
N ALA A 95 -3.62 -9.51 2.77
CA ALA A 95 -2.64 -10.29 2.01
C ALA A 95 -2.48 -11.72 2.57
N GLU A 96 -2.40 -11.85 3.89
CA GLU A 96 -2.32 -13.16 4.56
C GLU A 96 -3.60 -13.99 4.36
N SER A 97 -4.77 -13.37 4.53
CA SER A 97 -6.06 -14.04 4.36
C SER A 97 -6.27 -14.49 2.91
N PHE A 98 -5.85 -13.66 1.94
CA PHE A 98 -5.90 -13.98 0.52
C PHE A 98 -4.98 -15.16 0.17
N GLU A 99 -3.74 -15.15 0.65
CA GLU A 99 -2.78 -16.22 0.43
C GLU A 99 -3.25 -17.53 1.05
N LYS A 100 -3.81 -17.48 2.28
CA LYS A 100 -4.38 -18.66 2.94
C LYS A 100 -5.54 -19.28 2.16
N GLN A 101 -6.38 -18.47 1.52
CA GLN A 101 -7.54 -18.96 0.76
C GLN A 101 -7.21 -19.44 -0.65
N THR A 102 -6.23 -18.82 -1.31
CA THR A 102 -5.97 -19.05 -2.73
C THR A 102 -4.67 -19.81 -3.00
N GLY A 103 -3.79 -19.92 -2.01
CA GLY A 103 -2.42 -20.42 -2.18
C GLY A 103 -1.51 -19.49 -2.98
N GLN A 104 -1.94 -18.26 -3.27
CA GLN A 104 -1.21 -17.29 -4.08
C GLN A 104 -1.05 -15.96 -3.35
N THR A 105 0.11 -15.32 -3.48
CA THR A 105 0.33 -13.97 -2.95
C THR A 105 -0.42 -12.93 -3.80
N LEU A 106 -0.78 -11.79 -3.19
CA LEU A 106 -1.39 -10.67 -3.94
C LEU A 106 -0.52 -10.20 -5.10
N SER A 107 0.81 -10.19 -4.95
CA SER A 107 1.72 -9.81 -6.03
C SER A 107 1.67 -10.78 -7.22
N LYS A 108 1.52 -12.08 -6.96
CA LYS A 108 1.37 -13.12 -8.00
C LYS A 108 0.00 -13.07 -8.65
N HIS A 109 -1.05 -12.71 -7.89
CA HIS A 109 -2.39 -12.55 -8.44
C HIS A 109 -2.39 -11.56 -9.64
N PHE A 110 -1.61 -10.48 -9.53
CA PHE A 110 -1.50 -9.47 -10.59
C PHE A 110 -0.54 -9.82 -11.74
N GLU A 111 0.21 -10.93 -11.71
CA GLU A 111 1.19 -11.27 -12.75
C GLU A 111 0.59 -11.59 -14.11
N GLY A 112 -0.67 -12.03 -14.14
CA GLY A 112 -1.37 -12.32 -15.39
C GLY A 112 -2.01 -11.12 -16.07
N TYR A 113 -1.93 -9.93 -15.46
CA TYR A 113 -2.50 -8.71 -16.04
C TYR A 113 -1.43 -7.88 -16.73
N SER A 114 -1.84 -7.16 -17.77
CA SER A 114 -0.97 -6.25 -18.52
C SER A 114 -1.41 -4.80 -18.34
N GLY A 115 -0.48 -3.90 -18.04
CA GLY A 115 -0.76 -2.48 -17.97
C GLY A 115 -0.02 -1.78 -16.82
N GLU A 116 0.08 -0.46 -16.94
CA GLU A 116 0.71 0.38 -15.91
C GLU A 116 -0.12 0.43 -14.62
N TYR A 117 -1.45 0.32 -14.72
CA TYR A 117 -2.35 0.27 -13.58
C TYR A 117 -2.06 -0.96 -12.70
N GLU A 118 -1.94 -2.13 -13.32
CA GLU A 118 -1.68 -3.39 -12.63
C GLU A 118 -0.25 -3.47 -12.13
N ALA A 119 0.71 -2.89 -12.85
CA ALA A 119 2.06 -2.68 -12.35
C ALA A 119 2.07 -1.80 -11.08
N ALA A 120 1.25 -0.75 -11.03
CA ALA A 120 1.12 0.10 -9.85
C ALA A 120 0.48 -0.66 -8.68
N LEU A 121 -0.60 -1.42 -8.90
CA LEU A 121 -1.22 -2.27 -7.87
C LEU A 121 -0.22 -3.32 -7.33
N LYS A 122 0.52 -3.99 -8.22
CA LYS A 122 1.58 -4.94 -7.84
C LYS A 122 2.66 -4.25 -7.00
N THR A 123 3.08 -3.05 -7.39
CA THR A 123 4.08 -2.26 -6.65
C THR A 123 3.61 -1.90 -5.25
N ILE A 124 2.33 -1.53 -5.09
CA ILE A 124 1.73 -1.30 -3.76
C ILE A 124 1.79 -2.58 -2.93
N CYS A 125 1.38 -3.72 -3.49
CA CYS A 125 1.43 -5.01 -2.80
C CYS A 125 2.85 -5.35 -2.32
N LEU A 126 3.85 -5.23 -3.20
CA LEU A 126 5.25 -5.49 -2.89
C LEU A 126 5.77 -4.57 -1.77
N SER A 127 5.35 -3.30 -1.78
CA SER A 127 5.73 -2.33 -0.75
C SER A 127 5.17 -2.73 0.63
N ILE A 128 3.91 -3.19 0.69
CA ILE A 128 3.29 -3.72 1.91
C ILE A 128 4.03 -4.96 2.42
N SER A 129 4.36 -5.91 1.53
CA SER A 129 5.14 -7.10 1.89
C SER A 129 6.53 -6.75 2.43
N LYS A 130 7.19 -5.73 1.87
CA LYS A 130 8.49 -5.27 2.36
C LYS A 130 8.39 -4.67 3.76
N ILE A 131 7.34 -3.90 4.05
CA ILE A 131 7.07 -3.37 5.40
C ILE A 131 6.92 -4.52 6.42
N ARG A 132 6.19 -5.59 6.06
CA ARG A 132 6.06 -6.78 6.90
C ARG A 132 7.41 -7.37 7.29
N ARG A 133 8.30 -7.54 6.30
CA ARG A 133 9.64 -8.13 6.52
C ARG A 133 10.46 -7.28 7.48
N ILE A 134 10.51 -5.97 7.26
CA ILE A 134 11.25 -5.04 8.14
C ILE A 134 10.71 -5.10 9.58
N HIS A 135 9.38 -5.14 9.73
CA HIS A 135 8.75 -5.21 11.05
C HIS A 135 9.12 -6.52 11.79
N LEU A 136 9.08 -7.66 11.09
CA LEU A 136 9.46 -8.96 11.65
C LEU A 136 10.95 -9.02 12.03
N GLU A 137 11.83 -8.55 11.14
CA GLU A 137 13.28 -8.50 11.42
C GLU A 137 13.59 -7.63 12.64
N SER A 138 12.90 -6.49 12.77
CA SER A 138 13.05 -5.59 13.92
C SER A 138 12.60 -6.25 15.23
N MET A 139 11.48 -6.98 15.22
CA MET A 139 11.01 -7.72 16.39
C MET A 139 11.96 -8.85 16.79
N VAL A 140 12.47 -9.61 15.82
CA VAL A 140 13.44 -10.69 16.08
C VAL A 140 14.73 -10.13 16.68
N LEU A 141 15.23 -9.00 16.17
CA LEU A 141 16.41 -8.34 16.72
C LEU A 141 16.17 -7.89 18.16
N PHE A 142 15.02 -7.26 18.44
CA PHE A 142 14.63 -6.84 19.79
C PHE A 142 14.59 -8.01 20.78
N CYS A 143 13.96 -9.14 20.39
CA CYS A 143 13.94 -10.35 21.22
C CYS A 143 15.34 -10.92 21.50
N ARG A 144 16.27 -10.85 20.54
CA ARG A 144 17.66 -11.29 20.73
C ARG A 144 18.44 -10.40 21.70
N VAL A 145 18.18 -9.09 21.68
CA VAL A 145 18.78 -8.15 22.64
C VAL A 145 18.30 -8.46 24.06
N LEU A 146 16.99 -8.62 24.25
CA LEU A 146 16.42 -8.94 25.57
C LEU A 146 16.96 -10.26 26.15
N LYS A 147 17.20 -11.27 25.32
CA LYS A 147 17.76 -12.57 25.77
C LYS A 147 19.23 -12.53 26.18
N LYS A 148 19.97 -11.46 25.91
CA LYS A 148 21.38 -11.33 26.33
C LYS A 148 21.54 -10.65 27.69
N GLU A 149 20.48 -10.04 28.21
CA GLU A 149 20.49 -9.31 29.48
C GLU A 149 20.01 -10.15 30.69
N TYR A 150 19.61 -11.40 30.46
CA TYR A 150 19.19 -12.37 31.46
C TYR A 150 19.93 -13.69 31.26
#